data_AF-A0A2E9YR86-F1
#
_entry.id   AF-A0A2E9YR86-F1
#
_cell.length_a   1.000
_cell.length_b   1.000
_cell.length_c   1.000
_cell.angle_alpha   90.00
_cell.angle_beta   90.00
_cell.angle_gamma   90.00
#
_symmetry.space_group_name_H-M   'P 1'
#
loop_
_entity.id
_entity.type
_entity.pdbx_description
1 polymer ?
#
loop_
_entity_poly.entity_id
_entity_poly.type
_entity_poly.pdbx_seq_one_letter_code
_entity_poly.pdbx_strand_id
1 'polypeptide(L)'
;MTAERRKPAVGTAFTNDHHTDVPPLLDHLRNAARDARSKRYVDLFGACAVLSGNRQIAAKAACEVLMRCLDQALGRRPVMFRTGESETSFDENWLLALARGLKSGDTPSVTFLLHSQVPKSAHRNLVFLVRSVVESFDQVDNIVGLS
;
A
#
# COMPACT_ATOMS: atom_id res chain seq x y z
N MET A 1 -46.96 9.08 37.55
CA MET A 1 -45.99 9.42 36.49
C MET A 1 -44.68 8.73 36.84
N THR A 2 -44.37 7.62 36.19
CA THR A 2 -43.20 6.78 36.51
C THR A 2 -42.38 6.66 35.23
N ALA A 3 -41.20 7.26 35.20
CA ALA A 3 -40.30 7.24 34.05
C ALA A 3 -39.51 5.93 34.03
N GLU A 4 -39.83 5.06 33.09
CA GLU A 4 -39.08 3.85 32.74
C GLU A 4 -37.68 4.21 32.25
N ARG A 5 -36.65 3.77 32.99
CA ARG A 5 -35.25 3.86 32.56
C ARG A 5 -34.97 2.78 31.51
N ARG A 6 -34.79 3.22 30.26
CA ARG A 6 -34.32 2.39 29.14
C ARG A 6 -32.92 1.83 29.43
N LYS A 7 -32.79 0.51 29.53
CA LYS A 7 -31.51 -0.23 29.58
C LYS A 7 -30.75 -0.01 28.26
N PRO A 8 -29.45 0.35 28.26
CA PRO A 8 -28.68 0.33 27.02
C PRO A 8 -28.41 -1.12 26.61
N ALA A 9 -28.66 -1.40 25.33
CA ALA A 9 -28.48 -2.70 24.71
C ALA A 9 -27.01 -3.15 24.79
N VAL A 10 -26.86 -4.45 25.04
CA VAL A 10 -25.62 -5.22 24.91
C VAL A 10 -24.86 -4.76 23.67
N GLY A 11 -23.69 -4.16 23.88
CA GLY A 11 -22.73 -3.89 22.83
C GLY A 11 -22.31 -5.23 22.23
N THR A 12 -22.67 -5.44 20.97
CA THR A 12 -22.14 -6.51 20.14
C THR A 12 -20.62 -6.37 20.14
N ALA A 13 -19.96 -7.26 20.89
CA ALA A 13 -18.54 -7.47 20.76
C ALA A 13 -18.28 -7.85 19.30
N PHE A 14 -17.62 -6.97 18.56
CA PHE A 14 -17.01 -7.31 17.28
C PHE A 14 -15.88 -8.30 17.56
N THR A 15 -16.20 -9.58 17.64
CA THR A 15 -15.21 -10.65 17.58
C THR A 15 -14.68 -10.70 16.16
N ASN A 16 -13.71 -9.83 15.88
CA ASN A 16 -12.91 -9.92 14.67
C ASN A 16 -11.96 -11.11 14.81
N ASP A 17 -12.44 -12.30 14.46
CA ASP A 17 -11.61 -13.42 14.02
C ASP A 17 -11.00 -13.07 12.65
N HIS A 18 -10.20 -11.99 12.61
CA HIS A 18 -9.41 -11.62 11.44
C HIS A 18 -8.13 -12.45 11.48
N HIS A 19 -8.22 -13.72 11.06
CA HIS A 19 -7.03 -14.41 10.55
C HIS A 19 -6.50 -13.54 9.40
N THR A 20 -5.50 -12.73 9.73
CA THR A 20 -5.14 -11.54 8.95
C THR A 20 -4.29 -12.02 7.79
N ASP A 21 -4.95 -12.38 6.70
CA ASP A 21 -4.27 -12.67 5.45
C ASP A 21 -3.72 -11.33 4.95
N VAL A 22 -2.50 -11.01 5.40
CA VAL A 22 -1.78 -9.82 4.97
C VAL A 22 -1.63 -9.96 3.46
N PRO A 23 -2.19 -9.05 2.64
CA PRO A 23 -2.13 -9.21 1.20
C PRO A 23 -0.67 -9.37 0.76
N PRO A 24 -0.31 -10.32 -0.12
CA PRO A 24 1.08 -10.55 -0.55
C PRO A 24 1.81 -9.26 -0.97
N LEU A 25 1.09 -8.36 -1.65
CA LEU A 25 1.55 -7.01 -1.99
C LEU A 25 2.07 -6.21 -0.77
N LEU A 26 1.37 -6.25 0.37
CA LEU A 26 1.78 -5.50 1.57
C LEU A 26 3.10 -6.02 2.13
N ASP A 27 3.30 -7.33 2.17
CA ASP A 27 4.57 -7.92 2.63
C ASP A 27 5.73 -7.56 1.69
N HIS A 28 5.48 -7.49 0.39
CA HIS A 28 6.45 -6.97 -0.57
C HIS A 28 6.78 -5.50 -0.34
N LEU A 29 5.77 -4.65 -0.06
CA LEU A 29 5.98 -3.24 0.27
C LEU A 29 6.74 -3.05 1.58
N ARG A 30 6.45 -3.85 2.62
CA ARG A 30 7.18 -3.85 3.90
C ARG A 30 8.65 -4.22 3.71
N ASN A 31 8.93 -5.24 2.90
CA ASN A 31 10.29 -5.62 2.55
C ASN A 31 11.01 -4.53 1.74
N ALA A 32 10.35 -3.96 0.73
CA ALA A 32 10.91 -2.87 -0.07
C ALA A 32 11.15 -1.60 0.77
N ALA A 33 10.29 -1.30 1.74
CA ALA A 33 10.47 -0.18 2.67
C ALA A 33 11.72 -0.38 3.55
N ARG A 34 11.97 -1.62 3.99
CA ARG A 34 13.17 -1.98 4.75
C ARG A 34 14.44 -1.82 3.89
N ASP A 35 14.43 -2.36 2.68
CA ASP A 35 15.55 -2.24 1.72
C ASP A 35 15.77 -0.79 1.28
N ALA A 36 14.70 -0.01 1.18
CA ALA A 36 14.78 1.41 0.86
C ALA A 36 15.50 2.22 1.94
N ARG A 37 15.31 1.85 3.21
CA ARG A 37 15.97 2.50 4.36
C ARG A 37 17.45 2.14 4.47
N SER A 38 17.85 0.95 4.01
CA SER A 38 19.24 0.48 4.11
C SER A 38 20.14 1.01 3.00
N LYS A 39 19.61 1.40 1.82
CA LYS A 39 20.42 1.96 0.72
C LYS A 39 20.27 3.48 0.61
N ARG A 40 21.40 4.21 0.61
CA ARG A 40 21.48 5.68 0.64
C ARG A 40 21.18 6.36 -0.70
N TYR A 41 21.17 5.62 -1.82
CA TYR A 41 20.98 6.17 -3.17
C TYR A 41 20.22 5.17 -4.06
N VAL A 42 19.29 5.66 -4.89
CA VAL A 42 18.84 4.91 -6.07
C VAL A 42 19.82 5.28 -7.16
N ASP A 43 20.73 4.36 -7.46
CA ASP A 43 21.52 4.48 -8.67
C ASP A 43 20.56 4.53 -9.88
N LEU A 44 20.90 5.27 -10.92
CA LEU A 44 20.12 5.40 -12.15
C LEU A 44 19.68 4.02 -12.69
N PHE A 45 20.47 3.00 -12.41
CA PHE A 45 20.19 1.58 -12.68
C PHE A 45 19.01 0.98 -11.92
N GLY A 46 18.65 1.46 -10.73
CA GLY A 46 17.45 1.04 -9.98
C GLY A 46 16.15 1.56 -10.60
N ALA A 47 16.18 2.73 -11.22
CA ALA A 47 15.08 3.22 -12.05
C ALA A 47 15.01 2.46 -13.39
N CYS A 48 16.16 2.17 -14.01
CA CYS A 48 16.21 1.34 -15.21
C CYS A 48 15.82 -0.12 -14.96
N ALA A 49 16.01 -0.66 -13.75
CA ALA A 49 15.60 -2.01 -13.39
C ALA A 49 14.08 -2.21 -13.42
N VAL A 50 13.29 -1.13 -13.27
CA VAL A 50 11.84 -1.14 -13.51
C VAL A 50 11.51 -1.52 -14.97
N LEU A 51 12.42 -1.23 -15.90
CA LEU A 51 12.31 -1.57 -17.33
C LEU A 51 12.93 -2.92 -17.68
N SER A 52 13.36 -3.70 -16.68
CA SER A 52 13.95 -5.02 -16.92
C SER A 52 12.94 -5.97 -17.54
N GLY A 53 13.38 -6.76 -18.53
CA GLY A 53 12.58 -7.88 -19.07
C GLY A 53 12.36 -9.01 -18.05
N ASN A 54 13.11 -9.03 -16.95
CA ASN A 54 12.87 -9.94 -15.83
C ASN A 54 11.82 -9.31 -14.90
N ARG A 55 10.63 -9.91 -14.90
CA ARG A 55 9.45 -9.41 -14.17
C ARG A 55 9.64 -9.32 -12.67
N GLN A 56 10.31 -10.29 -12.05
CA GLN A 56 10.58 -10.29 -10.62
C GLN A 56 11.55 -9.16 -10.24
N ILE A 57 12.55 -8.89 -11.08
CA ILE A 57 13.48 -7.77 -10.90
C ILE A 57 12.76 -6.43 -11.09
N ALA A 58 11.92 -6.33 -12.11
CA ALA A 58 11.13 -5.12 -12.37
C ALA A 58 10.13 -4.82 -11.25
N ALA A 59 9.39 -5.82 -10.75
CA ALA A 59 8.45 -5.68 -9.64
C ALA A 59 9.16 -5.23 -8.35
N LYS A 60 10.28 -5.88 -8.01
CA LYS A 60 11.10 -5.48 -6.85
C LYS A 60 11.61 -4.05 -6.99
N ALA A 61 12.14 -3.67 -8.15
CA ALA A 61 12.61 -2.32 -8.41
C ALA A 61 11.48 -1.29 -8.31
N ALA A 62 10.29 -1.60 -8.84
CA ALA A 62 9.13 -0.73 -8.77
C ALA A 62 8.69 -0.49 -7.33
N CYS A 63 8.66 -1.52 -6.47
CA CYS A 63 8.39 -1.37 -5.04
C CYS A 63 9.45 -0.50 -4.34
N GLU A 64 10.74 -0.73 -4.61
CA GLU A 64 11.82 0.05 -3.99
C GLU A 64 11.77 1.53 -4.40
N VAL A 65 11.47 1.83 -5.67
CA VAL A 65 11.29 3.19 -6.18
C VAL A 65 10.04 3.82 -5.57
N LEU A 66 8.91 3.11 -5.53
CA LEU A 66 7.67 3.58 -4.92
C LEU A 66 7.89 3.97 -3.45
N MET A 67 8.52 3.12 -2.65
CA MET A 67 8.70 3.38 -1.22
C MET A 67 9.58 4.60 -0.93
N ARG A 68 10.58 4.88 -1.78
CA ARG A 68 11.38 6.10 -1.67
C ARG A 68 10.65 7.33 -2.15
N CYS A 69 9.95 7.24 -3.29
CA CYS A 69 9.11 8.33 -3.77
C CYS A 69 8.00 8.66 -2.78
N LEU A 70 7.51 7.67 -2.02
CA LEU A 70 6.50 7.89 -1.00
C LEU A 70 7.01 8.74 0.17
N ASP A 71 8.24 8.53 0.64
CA ASP A 71 8.88 9.39 1.65
C ASP A 71 8.94 10.86 1.18
N GLN A 72 9.31 11.06 -0.09
CA GLN A 72 9.35 12.40 -0.69
C GLN A 72 7.96 13.00 -0.92
N ALA A 73 7.01 12.20 -1.38
CA ALA A 73 5.65 12.63 -1.69
C ALA A 73 4.85 12.99 -0.44
N LEU A 74 5.05 12.27 0.66
CA LEU A 74 4.41 12.56 1.94
C LEU A 74 5.09 13.72 2.69
N GLY A 75 6.32 14.09 2.32
CA GLY A 75 7.15 15.05 3.07
C GLY A 75 7.55 14.54 4.47
N ARG A 76 7.26 13.27 4.77
CA ARG A 76 7.60 12.56 6.01
C ARG A 76 7.79 11.08 5.71
N ARG A 77 8.50 10.41 6.60
CA ARG A 77 8.68 8.96 6.50
C ARG A 77 7.35 8.22 6.71
N PRO A 78 6.93 7.36 5.78
CA PRO A 78 5.78 6.49 6.00
C PRO A 78 6.08 5.46 7.09
N VAL A 79 5.09 5.22 7.95
CA VAL A 79 5.13 4.19 8.98
C VAL A 79 4.79 2.87 8.32
N MET A 80 5.78 1.98 8.19
CA MET A 80 5.60 0.62 7.67
C MET A 80 6.01 -0.37 8.76
N PHE A 81 5.13 -1.32 9.06
CA PHE A 81 5.35 -2.39 10.02
C PHE A 81 6.24 -3.49 9.43
N ARG A 82 6.62 -4.48 10.25
CA ARG A 82 7.44 -5.59 9.77
C ARG A 82 6.58 -6.58 8.99
N THR A 83 7.20 -7.21 8.00
CA THR A 83 6.64 -8.35 7.28
C THR A 83 6.11 -9.41 8.26
N GLY A 84 4.91 -9.92 8.00
CA GLY A 84 4.24 -10.89 8.87
C GLY A 84 3.58 -10.32 10.13
N GLU A 85 3.63 -9.00 10.38
CA GLU A 85 2.77 -8.39 11.42
C GLU A 85 1.31 -8.38 10.95
N SER A 86 0.41 -8.86 11.83
CA SER A 86 -1.04 -8.90 11.56
C SER A 86 -1.66 -7.49 11.53
N GLU A 87 -1.15 -6.58 12.35
CA GLU A 87 -1.62 -5.20 12.36
C GLU A 87 -1.16 -4.43 11.13
N THR A 88 -1.84 -3.32 10.83
CA THR A 88 -1.48 -2.41 9.73
C THR A 88 -1.45 -0.98 10.22
N SER A 89 -0.47 -0.22 9.74
CA SER A 89 -0.39 1.21 10.02
C SER A 89 -1.42 2.01 9.22
N PHE A 90 -1.63 3.28 9.57
CA PHE A 90 -2.44 4.19 8.75
C PHE A 90 -1.90 4.34 7.33
N ASP A 91 -0.57 4.46 7.18
CA ASP A 91 0.07 4.64 5.87
C ASP A 91 -0.05 3.37 5.02
N GLU A 92 0.03 2.19 5.64
CA GLU A 92 -0.19 0.90 4.97
C GLU A 92 -1.64 0.75 4.48
N ASN A 93 -2.61 1.07 5.34
CA ASN A 93 -4.02 1.03 4.98
C ASN A 93 -4.36 2.02 3.86
N TRP A 94 -3.82 3.24 3.94
CA TRP A 94 -3.99 4.25 2.90
C TRP A 94 -3.39 3.79 1.56
N LEU A 95 -2.20 3.21 1.57
CA LEU A 95 -1.53 2.74 0.36
C LEU A 95 -2.28 1.56 -0.29
N LEU A 96 -2.78 0.62 0.52
CA LEU A 96 -3.60 -0.49 0.05
C LEU A 96 -4.96 -0.01 -0.49
N ALA A 97 -5.61 0.95 0.17
CA ALA A 97 -6.84 1.55 -0.32
C ALA A 97 -6.62 2.28 -1.65
N LEU A 98 -5.50 3.00 -1.80
CA LEU A 98 -5.13 3.67 -3.05
C LEU A 98 -4.90 2.65 -4.17
N ALA A 99 -4.16 1.58 -3.90
CA ALA A 99 -3.92 0.51 -4.87
C ALA A 99 -5.24 -0.16 -5.32
N ARG A 100 -6.13 -0.48 -4.38
CA ARG A 100 -7.45 -1.05 -4.68
C ARG A 100 -8.31 -0.11 -5.52
N GLY A 101 -8.39 1.17 -5.16
CA GLY A 101 -9.14 2.17 -5.92
C GLY A 101 -8.59 2.37 -7.34
N LEU A 102 -7.27 2.31 -7.51
CA LEU A 102 -6.64 2.37 -8.82
C LEU A 102 -6.96 1.12 -9.67
N LYS A 103 -6.98 -0.07 -9.06
CA LYS A 103 -7.32 -1.33 -9.72
C LYS A 103 -8.80 -1.39 -10.13
N SER A 104 -9.71 -0.90 -9.28
CA SER A 104 -11.15 -0.90 -9.55
C SER A 104 -11.61 0.26 -10.42
N GLY A 105 -10.75 1.24 -10.70
CA GLY A 105 -11.11 2.46 -11.44
C GLY A 105 -11.94 3.46 -10.64
N ASP A 106 -12.01 3.31 -9.31
CA ASP A 106 -12.75 4.20 -8.40
C ASP A 106 -12.05 5.57 -8.28
N THR A 107 -12.27 6.41 -9.28
CA THR A 107 -11.63 7.72 -9.42
C THR A 107 -11.99 8.68 -8.27
N PRO A 108 -13.25 8.75 -7.77
CA PRO A 108 -13.56 9.56 -6.58
C PRO A 108 -12.76 9.16 -5.35
N SER A 109 -12.70 7.87 -5.01
CA SER A 109 -11.95 7.38 -3.85
C SER A 109 -10.45 7.63 -4.00
N VAL A 110 -9.89 7.37 -5.19
CA VAL A 110 -8.47 7.67 -5.48
C VAL A 110 -8.17 9.15 -5.30
N THR A 111 -9.03 10.03 -5.83
CA THR A 111 -8.85 11.48 -5.74
C THR A 111 -8.87 11.95 -4.28
N PHE A 112 -9.82 11.44 -3.50
CA PHE A 112 -9.91 11.72 -2.06
C PHE A 112 -8.66 11.28 -1.31
N LEU A 113 -8.19 10.05 -1.53
CA LEU A 113 -6.99 9.50 -0.89
C LEU A 113 -5.71 10.27 -1.25
N LEU A 114 -5.57 10.71 -2.50
CA LEU A 114 -4.41 11.51 -2.90
C LEU A 114 -4.42 12.89 -2.24
N HIS A 115 -5.59 13.52 -2.13
CA HIS A 115 -5.72 14.82 -1.47
C HIS A 115 -5.48 14.78 0.04
N SER A 116 -5.74 13.65 0.70
CA SER A 116 -5.59 13.55 2.16
C SER A 116 -4.13 13.49 2.61
N GLN A 117 -3.22 12.98 1.78
CA GLN A 117 -1.84 12.67 2.20
C GLN A 117 -0.75 13.30 1.32
N VAL A 118 -1.06 13.70 0.08
CA VAL A 118 -0.04 14.01 -0.93
C VAL A 118 -0.31 15.38 -1.58
N PRO A 119 0.70 16.25 -1.76
CA PRO A 119 0.54 17.50 -2.49
C PRO A 119 0.23 17.23 -3.97
N LYS A 120 -0.55 18.11 -4.59
CA LYS A 120 -1.02 17.98 -5.99
C LYS A 120 0.12 17.72 -7.00
N SER A 121 1.30 18.29 -6.78
CA SER A 121 2.47 18.13 -7.65
C SER A 121 2.99 16.69 -7.73
N ALA A 122 2.79 15.88 -6.68
CA ALA A 122 3.25 14.50 -6.62
C ALA A 122 2.19 13.48 -7.06
N HIS A 123 0.93 13.89 -7.26
CA HIS A 123 -0.19 12.99 -7.57
C HIS A 123 0.08 12.13 -8.81
N ARG A 124 0.46 12.76 -9.93
CA ARG A 124 0.67 12.05 -11.20
C ARG A 124 1.75 10.98 -11.09
N ASN A 125 2.89 11.33 -10.48
CA ASN A 125 4.02 10.41 -10.36
C ASN A 125 3.70 9.26 -9.41
N LEU A 126 3.02 9.55 -8.30
CA LEU A 126 2.62 8.53 -7.35
C LEU A 126 1.61 7.56 -7.97
N VAL A 127 0.58 8.06 -8.65
CA VAL A 127 -0.41 7.22 -9.34
C VAL A 127 0.26 6.31 -10.36
N PHE A 128 1.18 6.83 -11.16
CA PHE A 128 1.94 6.03 -12.12
C PHE A 128 2.68 4.88 -11.43
N LEU A 129 3.46 5.18 -10.37
CA LEU A 129 4.25 4.17 -9.66
C LEU A 129 3.38 3.11 -8.97
N VAL A 130 2.28 3.51 -8.32
CA VAL A 130 1.37 2.57 -7.67
C VAL A 130 0.71 1.66 -8.71
N ARG A 131 0.30 2.19 -9.86
CA ARG A 131 -0.22 1.37 -10.97
C ARG A 131 0.81 0.39 -11.51
N SER A 132 2.03 0.84 -11.78
CA SER A 132 3.11 -0.04 -12.25
C SER A 132 3.40 -1.17 -11.27
N VAL A 133 3.35 -0.89 -9.96
CA VAL A 133 3.49 -1.91 -8.92
C VAL A 133 2.31 -2.89 -8.97
N VAL A 134 1.07 -2.41 -8.91
CA VAL A 134 -0.14 -3.27 -8.92
C VAL A 134 -0.18 -4.16 -10.17
N GLU A 135 0.11 -3.61 -11.35
CA GLU A 135 0.16 -4.35 -12.61
C GLU A 135 1.26 -5.40 -12.63
N SER A 136 2.41 -5.12 -12.01
CA SER A 136 3.51 -6.08 -11.91
C SER A 136 3.15 -7.26 -10.99
N PHE A 137 2.38 -7.03 -9.93
CA PHE A 137 1.92 -8.10 -9.03
C PHE A 137 0.81 -8.94 -9.65
N ASP A 138 -0.19 -8.33 -10.28
CA ASP A 138 -1.24 -9.08 -10.98
C ASP A 138 -0.65 -10.02 -12.04
N GLN A 139 0.43 -9.59 -12.72
CA GLN A 139 1.11 -10.42 -13.71
C GLN A 139 1.95 -11.55 -13.09
N VAL A 140 2.50 -11.37 -11.89
CA VAL A 140 3.27 -12.41 -11.18
C VAL A 140 2.33 -13.43 -10.53
N ASP A 141 1.23 -12.99 -9.91
CA ASP A 141 0.24 -13.86 -9.25
C ASP A 141 -0.49 -14.75 -10.27
N ASN A 142 -0.78 -14.22 -11.47
CA ASN A 142 -1.35 -15.00 -12.58
C ASN A 142 -0.40 -16.08 -13.15
N ILE A 143 0.92 -15.98 -12.89
CA ILE A 143 1.90 -16.99 -13.32
C ILE A 143 2.12 -18.05 -12.24
N VAL A 144 1.97 -17.68 -10.96
CA VAL A 144 2.17 -18.59 -9.82
C VAL A 144 0.89 -19.35 -9.45
N GLY A 145 -0.27 -18.97 -9.97
CA GLY A 145 -1.50 -19.76 -9.84
C GLY A 145 -2.02 -19.86 -8.41
N LEU A 146 -1.96 -18.75 -7.67
CA LEU A 146 -2.58 -18.63 -6.34
C LEU A 146 -3.77 -17.67 -6.46
N SER A 147 -4.94 -18.25 -6.71
CA SER A 147 -6.27 -17.65 -6.52
C SER A 147 -7.04 -18.49 -5.52
#